data_AF-A0AAN5I3D9-F1
#
_entry.id   AF-A0AAN5I3D9-F1
#
_cell.length_a   1.000
_cell.length_b   1.000
_cell.length_c   1.000
_cell.angle_alpha   90.00
_cell.angle_beta   90.00
_cell.angle_gamma   90.00
#
_symmetry.space_group_name_H-M   'P 1'
#
loop_
_entity.id
_entity.type
_entity.pdbx_description
1 polymer ?
#
loop_
_entity_poly.entity_id
_entity_poly.type
_entity_poly.pdbx_seq_one_letter_code
_entity_poly.pdbx_strand_id
1 'polypeptide(L)'
;LTADKVAVVNKSQFLMDLSSMVRSININSSQEYYARKPLFGIDRADWPSIIIGLFNNKLDKLQIKNTAVLHCPAADTLAQELLSIGKKIWFT
;
A
#
# COMPACT_ATOMS: atom_id res chain seq x y z
N LEU A 1 -10.85 4.69 -19.77
CA LEU A 1 -11.47 4.61 -18.44
C LEU A 1 -11.40 5.99 -17.82
N THR A 2 -12.51 6.71 -17.76
CA THR A 2 -12.60 8.01 -17.08
C THR A 2 -12.96 7.70 -15.63
N ALA A 3 -12.07 8.02 -14.70
CA ALA A 3 -12.32 7.77 -13.28
C ALA A 3 -13.17 8.91 -12.71
N ASP A 4 -14.46 8.65 -12.52
CA ASP A 4 -15.29 9.51 -11.68
C ASP A 4 -14.73 9.51 -10.24
N LYS A 5 -14.84 10.66 -9.58
CA LYS A 5 -14.32 10.85 -8.22
C LYS A 5 -15.19 10.08 -7.22
N VAL A 6 -14.87 8.81 -7.00
CA VAL A 6 -15.55 7.97 -6.01
C VAL A 6 -15.14 8.42 -4.59
N ALA A 7 -16.11 8.91 -3.81
CA ALA A 7 -15.93 9.16 -2.39
C ALA A 7 -15.94 7.82 -1.65
N VAL A 8 -14.77 7.30 -1.33
CA VAL A 8 -14.62 6.02 -0.62
C VAL A 8 -14.66 6.25 0.89
N VAL A 9 -15.67 5.67 1.56
CA VAL A 9 -15.88 5.76 3.02
C VAL A 9 -14.81 4.96 3.79
N ASN A 10 -14.48 3.76 3.30
CA ASN A 10 -13.42 2.92 3.88
C ASN A 10 -12.32 2.65 2.85
N LYS A 11 -11.28 3.48 2.89
CA LYS A 11 -10.17 3.46 1.94
C LYS A 11 -9.34 2.17 2.02
N SER A 12 -9.21 1.58 3.21
CA SER A 12 -8.51 0.29 3.41
C SER A 12 -9.28 -0.85 2.75
N GLN A 13 -10.60 -0.92 2.97
CA GLN A 13 -11.44 -1.94 2.35
C GLN A 13 -11.41 -1.82 0.82
N PHE A 14 -11.46 -0.60 0.31
CA PHE A 14 -11.33 -0.38 -1.13
C PHE A 14 -10.00 -0.89 -1.70
N LEU A 15 -8.88 -0.72 -1.00
CA LEU A 15 -7.60 -1.30 -1.42
C LEU A 15 -7.65 -2.83 -1.44
N MET A 16 -8.28 -3.44 -0.44
CA MET A 16 -8.47 -4.89 -0.39
C MET A 16 -9.34 -5.38 -1.56
N ASP A 17 -10.48 -4.76 -1.78
CA ASP A 17 -11.38 -5.09 -2.88
C ASP A 17 -10.65 -4.94 -4.23
N LEU A 18 -9.90 -3.86 -4.40
CA LEU A 18 -9.08 -3.63 -5.59
C LEU A 18 -8.03 -4.75 -5.78
N SER A 19 -7.34 -5.15 -4.72
CA SER A 19 -6.35 -6.24 -4.76
C SER A 19 -6.94 -7.61 -5.12
N SER A 20 -8.26 -7.79 -4.98
CA SER A 20 -8.96 -8.98 -5.45
C SER A 20 -9.23 -8.97 -6.96
N MET A 21 -9.22 -7.78 -7.57
CA MET A 21 -9.57 -7.56 -8.98
C MET A 21 -8.35 -7.37 -9.88
N VAL A 22 -7.25 -6.85 -9.34
CA VAL A 22 -6.05 -6.50 -10.12
C VAL A 22 -4.81 -7.23 -9.63
N ARG A 23 -3.86 -7.47 -10.53
CA ARG A 23 -2.57 -8.08 -10.21
C ARG A 23 -1.51 -7.07 -9.79
N SER A 24 -1.72 -5.78 -10.08
CA SER A 24 -0.77 -4.74 -9.69
C SER A 24 -1.46 -3.46 -9.24
N ILE A 25 -0.94 -2.89 -8.16
CA ILE A 25 -1.37 -1.60 -7.59
C ILE A 25 -0.15 -0.69 -7.51
N ASN A 26 -0.32 0.56 -7.95
CA ASN A 26 0.68 1.61 -7.82
C ASN A 26 0.07 2.77 -7.01
N ILE A 27 0.59 3.01 -5.81
CA ILE A 27 0.16 4.08 -4.92
C ILE A 27 1.17 5.21 -5.04
N ASN A 28 0.72 6.36 -5.58
CA ASN A 28 1.53 7.56 -5.73
C ASN A 28 1.04 8.63 -4.76
N SER A 29 1.83 8.94 -3.73
CA SER A 29 1.60 10.09 -2.87
C SER A 29 2.43 11.26 -3.41
N SER A 30 1.76 12.33 -3.87
CA SER A 30 2.42 13.52 -4.40
C SER A 30 3.43 14.07 -3.38
N GLN A 31 4.67 14.29 -3.82
CA GLN A 31 5.84 14.69 -3.03
C GLN A 31 5.76 16.12 -2.46
N GLU A 32 4.74 16.44 -1.67
CA GLU A 32 4.85 17.61 -0.80
C GLU A 32 5.73 17.22 0.39
N TYR A 33 7.04 17.38 0.18
CA TYR A 33 8.21 17.03 1.01
C TYR A 33 8.11 17.39 2.51
N TYR A 34 7.11 18.16 2.93
CA TYR A 34 7.00 18.70 4.29
C TYR A 34 5.75 18.27 5.05
N ALA A 35 4.75 17.70 4.36
CA ALA A 35 3.57 17.16 5.03
C ALA A 35 3.68 15.64 5.04
N ARG A 36 3.62 15.04 6.22
CA ARG A 36 3.33 13.60 6.40
C ARG A 36 1.92 13.31 5.88
N LYS A 37 1.71 13.44 4.56
CA LYS A 37 0.42 13.18 3.96
C LYS A 37 0.18 11.68 4.09
N PRO A 38 -0.97 11.29 4.65
CA PRO A 38 -1.27 9.88 4.84
C PRO A 38 -1.23 9.15 3.51
N LEU A 39 -0.59 7.97 3.47
CA LEU A 39 -0.54 7.14 2.28
C LEU A 39 -1.97 6.78 1.87
N PHE A 40 -2.31 6.98 0.59
CA PHE A 40 -3.67 6.79 0.10
C PHE A 40 -4.76 7.56 0.90
N GLY A 41 -4.37 8.63 1.60
CA GLY A 41 -5.27 9.39 2.47
C GLY A 41 -5.75 8.64 3.72
N ILE A 42 -5.07 7.57 4.14
CA ILE A 42 -5.34 6.79 5.37
C ILE A 42 -4.32 7.18 6.45
N ASP A 43 -4.77 7.90 7.48
CA ASP A 43 -3.93 8.29 8.60
C ASP A 43 -3.80 7.15 9.63
N ARG A 44 -2.61 7.02 10.23
CA ARG A 44 -2.28 6.03 11.29
C ARG A 44 -2.70 4.58 10.98
N ALA A 45 -2.65 4.18 9.71
CA ALA A 45 -3.00 2.81 9.32
C ALA A 45 -1.89 1.82 9.71
N ASP A 46 -2.29 0.60 10.05
CA ASP A 46 -1.39 -0.55 10.13
C ASP A 46 -1.04 -1.04 8.72
N TRP A 47 -0.16 -0.28 8.06
CA TRP A 47 0.28 -0.55 6.69
C TRP A 47 0.90 -1.93 6.50
N PRO A 48 1.69 -2.49 7.44
CA PRO A 48 2.15 -3.87 7.35
C PRO A 48 1.00 -4.86 7.13
N SER A 49 0.02 -4.89 8.03
CA SER A 49 -1.13 -5.80 7.94
C SER A 49 -1.95 -5.58 6.67
N ILE A 50 -2.14 -4.31 6.27
CA ILE A 50 -2.83 -3.99 5.02
C ILE A 50 -2.06 -4.58 3.84
N ILE A 51 -0.76 -4.32 3.72
CA ILE A 51 0.06 -4.76 2.60
C ILE A 51 0.07 -6.28 2.50
N ILE A 52 0.21 -7.00 3.62
CA ILE A 52 0.11 -8.46 3.64
C ILE A 52 -1.27 -8.92 3.17
N GLY A 53 -2.35 -8.31 3.66
CA GLY A 53 -3.70 -8.62 3.21
C GLY A 53 -3.90 -8.40 1.70
N LEU A 54 -3.29 -7.36 1.11
CA LEU A 54 -3.33 -7.15 -0.34
C LEU A 54 -2.67 -8.31 -1.09
N PHE A 55 -1.52 -8.81 -0.62
CA PHE A 55 -0.79 -9.91 -1.25
C PHE A 55 -1.43 -11.29 -1.02
N ASN A 56 -2.23 -11.46 0.03
CA ASN A 56 -3.03 -12.67 0.26
C ASN A 56 -4.22 -12.81 -0.71
N ASN A 57 -4.58 -11.74 -1.43
CA ASN A 57 -5.57 -11.80 -2.50
C ASN A 57 -4.92 -12.18 -3.85
N LYS A 58 -5.23 -11.47 -4.94
CA LYS A 58 -4.70 -11.74 -6.28
C LYS A 58 -3.55 -10.82 -6.67
N LEU A 59 -3.00 -10.07 -5.71
CA LEU A 59 -1.98 -9.08 -5.98
C LEU A 59 -0.61 -9.74 -6.16
N ASP A 60 0.01 -9.49 -7.31
CA ASP A 60 1.36 -9.95 -7.63
C ASP A 60 2.39 -8.86 -7.35
N LYS A 61 2.02 -7.57 -7.54
CA LYS A 61 2.95 -6.44 -7.45
C LYS A 61 2.32 -5.21 -6.78
N LEU A 62 2.98 -4.70 -5.74
CA LEU A 62 2.68 -3.41 -5.12
C LEU A 62 3.85 -2.45 -5.32
N GLN A 63 3.58 -1.24 -5.82
CA GLN A 63 4.55 -0.16 -5.88
C GLN A 63 4.03 1.02 -5.06
N ILE A 64 4.85 1.53 -4.14
CA ILE A 64 4.53 2.70 -3.31
C ILE A 64 5.59 3.77 -3.61
N LYS A 65 5.17 4.90 -4.16
CA LYS A 65 6.01 6.09 -4.32
C LYS A 65 5.73 7.04 -3.16
N ASN A 66 6.76 7.30 -2.35
CA ASN A 66 6.78 7.97 -1.03
C ASN A 66 6.79 6.99 0.16
N THR A 67 8.00 6.59 0.58
CA THR A 67 8.27 5.64 1.67
C THR A 67 8.37 6.30 3.04
N ALA A 68 8.11 7.62 3.16
CA ALA A 68 8.20 8.32 4.45
C ALA A 68 7.26 7.72 5.52
N VAL A 69 6.17 7.08 5.10
CA VAL A 69 5.24 6.33 5.98
C VAL A 69 5.76 4.95 6.40
N LEU A 70 6.79 4.43 5.74
CA LEU A 70 7.44 3.15 6.03
C LEU A 70 8.75 3.34 6.82
N HIS A 71 9.08 4.55 7.29
CA HIS A 71 10.29 4.83 8.06
C HIS A 71 10.16 4.44 9.55
N CYS A 72 9.84 3.18 9.85
CA CYS A 72 9.61 2.69 11.20
C CYS A 72 10.09 1.22 11.31
N PRO A 73 10.45 0.70 12.51
CA PRO A 73 10.71 -0.73 12.74
C PRO A 73 9.68 -1.68 12.11
N ALA A 74 8.44 -1.22 11.95
CA ALA A 74 7.38 -1.94 11.24
C ALA A 74 7.71 -2.30 9.78
N ALA A 75 8.60 -1.56 9.12
CA ALA A 75 9.04 -1.88 7.76
C ALA A 75 10.00 -3.07 7.72
N ASP A 76 10.81 -3.28 8.75
CA ASP A 76 11.67 -4.47 8.84
C ASP A 76 10.82 -5.71 9.06
N THR A 77 9.80 -5.63 9.95
CA THR A 77 8.82 -6.69 10.14
C THR A 77 8.06 -7.00 8.85
N LEU A 78 7.54 -5.96 8.17
CA LEU A 78 6.87 -6.11 6.89
C LEU A 78 7.80 -6.75 5.84
N ALA A 79 9.08 -6.39 5.82
CA ALA A 79 10.02 -6.97 4.89
C ALA A 79 10.20 -8.48 5.14
N GLN A 80 10.33 -8.88 6.40
CA GLN A 80 10.41 -10.30 6.77
C GLN A 80 9.13 -11.07 6.40
N GLU A 81 7.96 -10.49 6.66
CA GLU A 81 6.68 -11.11 6.31
C GLU A 81 6.49 -11.25 4.79
N LEU A 82 6.87 -10.24 4.01
CA LEU A 82 6.81 -10.31 2.55
C LEU A 82 7.72 -11.40 1.99
N LEU A 83 8.93 -11.52 2.54
CA LEU A 83 9.87 -12.58 2.16
C LEU A 83 9.32 -13.96 2.54
N SER A 84 8.66 -14.11 3.69
CA SER A 84 8.12 -15.39 4.16
C SER A 84 6.96 -15.89 3.28
N ILE A 85 6.18 -14.99 2.67
CA ILE A 85 5.15 -15.35 1.67
C ILE A 85 5.70 -15.40 0.23
N GLY A 86 7.03 -15.42 0.06
CA GLY A 86 7.69 -15.58 -1.23
C GLY A 86 7.64 -14.35 -2.14
N LYS A 87 7.27 -13.18 -1.62
CA LYS A 87 7.27 -11.93 -2.38
C LYS A 87 8.66 -11.29 -2.35
N LYS A 88 9.05 -10.69 -3.47
CA LYS A 88 10.33 -9.98 -3.60
C LYS A 88 10.14 -8.51 -3.27
N ILE A 89 11.10 -7.91 -2.57
CA ILE A 89 11.09 -6.49 -2.21
C ILE A 89 12.12 -5.77 -3.05
N TRP A 90 11.69 -4.72 -3.78
CA TRP A 90 12.56 -3.89 -4.59
C TRP A 90 12.56 -2.47 -4.04
N PHE A 91 13.75 -2.00 -3.64
CA PHE A 91 13.98 -0.61 -3.28
C PHE A 91 14.46 0.13 -4.54
N THR A 92 13.85 1.28 -4.82
CA THR A 92 14.19 2.16 -5.97
C THR A 92 14.38 3.58 -5.50
#